data_AF-A0A1F7ID02-F1
#
_entry.id   AF-A0A1F7ID02-F1
#
_cell.length_a   1.000
_cell.length_b   1.000
_cell.length_c   1.000
_cell.angle_alpha   90.00
_cell.angle_beta   90.00
_cell.angle_gamma   90.00
#
_symmetry.space_group_name_H-M   'P 1'
#
loop_
_entity.id
_entity.type
_entity.pdbx_description
1 polymer ?
#
loop_
_entity_poly.entity_id
_entity_poly.type
_entity_poly.pdbx_seq_one_letter_code
_entity_poly.pdbx_strand_id
1 'polypeptide(L)'
;MDNQNNNTVGRPQADLEECFTKIQPFLQLGYSFHKACLYAQIPYTTYKKYYDENEDFHNKIDRERSLISVTARKNIIKTIESGDYKASLRWLESFEKEDFSTELKESKQNTSNITYKPPSWFQNPDTEKLEE
;
A
#
# COMPACT_ATOMS: atom_id res chain seq x y z
N MET A 1 -45.57 -32.57 8.77
CA MET A 1 -44.49 -32.07 7.90
C MET A 1 -44.14 -30.70 8.46
N ASP A 2 -43.32 -30.71 9.50
CA ASP A 2 -43.10 -29.53 10.33
C ASP A 2 -41.81 -28.85 9.86
N ASN A 3 -41.95 -27.83 9.01
CA ASN A 3 -40.81 -27.02 8.58
C ASN A 3 -40.57 -25.93 9.63
N GLN A 4 -39.51 -26.10 10.40
CA GLN A 4 -39.08 -25.24 11.50
C GLN A 4 -38.66 -23.85 10.96
N ASN A 5 -39.49 -22.84 11.21
CA ASN A 5 -39.14 -21.44 10.95
C ASN A 5 -38.60 -20.81 12.24
N ASN A 6 -37.30 -20.97 12.47
CA ASN A 6 -36.61 -20.45 13.65
C ASN A 6 -36.29 -18.97 13.46
N ASN A 7 -37.26 -18.10 13.77
CA ASN A 7 -37.05 -16.66 13.92
C ASN A 7 -36.21 -16.37 15.18
N THR A 8 -34.90 -16.33 15.03
CA THR A 8 -34.00 -15.76 16.04
C THR A 8 -34.12 -14.23 16.01
N VAL A 9 -34.63 -13.68 17.11
CA VAL A 9 -34.78 -12.24 17.36
C VAL A 9 -33.39 -11.62 17.57
N GLY A 10 -32.65 -11.41 16.49
CA GLY A 10 -31.33 -10.80 16.46
C GLY A 10 -31.16 -9.91 15.22
N ARG A 11 -30.19 -8.99 15.25
CA ARG A 11 -29.86 -8.14 14.08
C ARG A 11 -29.61 -9.05 12.88
N PRO A 12 -30.21 -8.78 11.70
CA PRO A 12 -29.95 -9.56 10.49
C PRO A 12 -28.45 -9.66 10.24
N GLN A 13 -27.98 -10.86 9.90
CA GLN A 13 -26.58 -11.07 9.53
C GLN A 13 -26.26 -10.25 8.28
N ALA A 14 -25.06 -9.66 8.22
CA ALA A 14 -24.66 -8.87 7.07
C ALA A 14 -24.56 -9.76 5.82
N ASP A 15 -25.18 -9.31 4.71
CA ASP A 15 -25.05 -9.97 3.41
C ASP A 15 -23.71 -9.59 2.78
N LEU A 16 -22.77 -10.52 2.80
CA LEU A 16 -21.42 -10.35 2.26
C LEU A 16 -21.39 -10.38 0.73
N GLU A 17 -22.30 -11.12 0.09
CA GLU A 17 -22.30 -11.26 -1.36
C GLU A 17 -22.93 -10.02 -2.02
N GLU A 18 -24.00 -9.48 -1.43
CA GLU A 18 -24.56 -8.20 -1.85
C GLU A 18 -23.54 -7.07 -1.70
N CYS A 19 -22.84 -7.02 -0.57
CA CYS A 19 -21.77 -6.06 -0.33
C CYS A 19 -20.68 -6.18 -1.38
N PHE A 20 -20.17 -7.40 -1.61
CA PHE A 20 -19.13 -7.66 -2.59
C PHE A 20 -19.53 -7.21 -3.99
N THR A 21 -20.74 -7.57 -4.43
CA THR A 21 -21.26 -7.21 -5.76
C THR A 21 -21.24 -5.69 -5.98
N LYS A 22 -21.61 -4.91 -4.96
CA LYS A 22 -21.64 -3.44 -5.03
C LYS A 22 -20.25 -2.81 -5.01
N ILE A 23 -19.30 -3.35 -4.24
CA ILE A 23 -17.95 -2.79 -4.12
C ILE A 23 -16.99 -3.26 -5.22
N GLN A 24 -17.24 -4.44 -5.82
CA GLN A 24 -16.38 -5.07 -6.83
C GLN A 24 -15.93 -4.12 -7.96
N PRO A 25 -16.81 -3.34 -8.63
CA PRO A 25 -16.37 -2.46 -9.71
C PRO A 25 -15.33 -1.42 -9.22
N PHE A 26 -15.43 -0.94 -7.98
CA PHE A 26 -14.46 -0.01 -7.41
C PHE A 26 -13.16 -0.73 -7.01
N LEU A 27 -13.25 -1.95 -6.50
CA LEU A 27 -12.06 -2.77 -6.22
C LEU A 27 -11.25 -3.03 -7.48
N GLN A 28 -11.92 -3.34 -8.60
CA GLN A 28 -11.27 -3.59 -9.90
C GLN A 28 -10.54 -2.36 -10.46
N LEU A 29 -10.90 -1.16 -10.01
CA LEU A 29 -10.17 0.10 -10.30
C LEU A 29 -8.96 0.33 -9.38
N GLY A 30 -8.71 -0.57 -8.43
CA GLY A 30 -7.60 -0.49 -7.47
C GLY A 30 -7.93 0.29 -6.19
N TYR A 31 -9.18 0.66 -5.94
CA TYR A 31 -9.55 1.34 -4.70
C TYR A 31 -9.35 0.41 -3.48
N SER A 32 -9.03 1.00 -2.32
CA SER A 32 -9.01 0.27 -1.06
C SER A 32 -10.41 -0.15 -0.65
N PHE A 33 -10.53 -1.20 0.18
CA PHE A 33 -11.82 -1.68 0.67
C PHE A 33 -12.68 -0.57 1.29
N HIS A 34 -12.09 0.28 2.14
CA HIS A 34 -12.79 1.45 2.69
C HIS A 34 -13.31 2.39 1.59
N LYS A 35 -12.49 2.76 0.60
CA LYS A 35 -12.92 3.67 -0.48
C LYS A 35 -14.02 3.04 -1.33
N ALA A 36 -13.89 1.74 -1.62
CA ALA A 36 -14.90 0.99 -2.37
C ALA A 36 -16.25 0.98 -1.63
N CYS A 37 -16.25 0.72 -0.32
CA CYS A 37 -17.46 0.84 0.50
C CYS A 37 -18.04 2.25 0.50
N LEU A 38 -17.20 3.28 0.60
CA LEU A 38 -17.65 4.68 0.58
C LEU A 38 -18.36 5.02 -0.74
N TYR A 39 -17.77 4.67 -1.88
CA TYR A 39 -18.37 4.92 -3.20
C TYR A 39 -19.62 4.08 -3.46
N ALA A 40 -19.65 2.85 -2.93
CA ALA A 40 -20.82 1.97 -3.00
C ALA A 40 -21.92 2.33 -1.98
N GLN A 41 -21.71 3.36 -1.15
CA GLN A 41 -22.62 3.76 -0.07
C GLN A 41 -22.92 2.63 0.93
N ILE A 42 -21.91 1.78 1.17
CA ILE A 42 -21.97 0.67 2.12
C ILE A 42 -21.29 1.08 3.43
N PRO A 43 -21.93 0.84 4.60
CA PRO A 43 -21.32 1.12 5.90
C PRO A 43 -20.07 0.27 6.14
N TYR A 44 -18.89 0.84 5.95
CA TYR A 44 -17.59 0.17 6.14
C TYR A 44 -17.47 -0.51 7.52
N THR A 45 -17.92 0.16 8.58
CA THR A 45 -17.85 -0.36 9.96
C THR A 45 -18.58 -1.69 10.14
N THR A 46 -19.65 -1.94 9.38
CA THR A 46 -20.42 -3.19 9.44
C THR A 46 -19.64 -4.33 8.80
N TYR A 47 -18.94 -4.07 7.70
CA TYR A 47 -18.24 -5.10 6.93
C TYR A 47 -16.76 -5.25 7.31
N LYS A 48 -16.17 -4.27 8.00
CA LYS A 48 -14.78 -4.32 8.49
C LYS A 48 -14.53 -5.55 9.35
N LYS A 49 -15.45 -5.86 10.28
CA LYS A 49 -15.34 -7.05 11.14
C LYS A 49 -15.22 -8.32 10.30
N TYR A 50 -16.07 -8.46 9.29
CA TYR A 50 -16.02 -9.61 8.39
C TYR A 50 -14.75 -9.63 7.53
N TYR A 51 -14.25 -8.49 7.08
CA TYR A 51 -12.96 -8.42 6.37
C TYR A 51 -11.77 -8.83 7.26
N ASP A 52 -11.81 -8.50 8.54
CA ASP A 52 -10.73 -8.85 9.47
C ASP A 52 -10.80 -10.33 9.92
N GLU A 53 -12.01 -10.90 10.07
CA GLU A 53 -12.24 -12.23 10.63
C GLU A 53 -12.45 -13.34 9.58
N ASN A 54 -12.92 -12.99 8.37
CA ASN A 54 -13.19 -13.95 7.30
C ASN A 54 -12.10 -13.84 6.22
N GLU A 55 -11.16 -14.78 6.24
CA GLU A 55 -10.04 -14.86 5.30
C GLU A 55 -10.52 -14.98 3.84
N ASP A 56 -11.57 -15.76 3.56
CA ASP A 56 -12.09 -15.90 2.20
C ASP A 56 -12.61 -14.57 1.65
N PHE A 57 -13.31 -13.78 2.48
CA PHE A 57 -13.82 -12.47 2.11
C PHE A 57 -12.68 -11.47 1.89
N HIS A 58 -11.68 -11.48 2.77
CA HIS A 58 -10.46 -10.68 2.62
C HIS A 58 -9.74 -11.00 1.31
N ASN A 59 -9.44 -12.29 1.08
CA ASN A 59 -8.74 -12.76 -0.11
C ASN A 59 -9.51 -12.43 -1.39
N LYS A 60 -10.84 -12.55 -1.36
CA LYS A 60 -11.71 -12.16 -2.49
C LYS A 60 -11.53 -10.68 -2.81
N ILE A 61 -11.54 -9.80 -1.81
CA ILE A 61 -11.36 -8.34 -1.98
C ILE A 61 -9.97 -8.01 -2.54
N ASP A 62 -8.91 -8.59 -1.95
CA ASP A 62 -7.54 -8.28 -2.35
C ASP A 62 -7.21 -8.80 -3.75
N ARG A 63 -7.78 -9.96 -4.14
CA ARG A 63 -7.71 -10.45 -5.51
C ARG A 63 -8.28 -9.43 -6.50
N GLU A 64 -9.49 -8.91 -6.27
CA GLU A 64 -10.09 -7.93 -7.19
C GLU A 64 -9.27 -6.64 -7.27
N ARG A 65 -8.73 -6.17 -6.15
CA ARG A 65 -7.87 -4.98 -6.09
C ARG A 65 -6.57 -5.15 -6.89
N SER A 66 -6.05 -6.36 -6.95
CA SER A 66 -4.82 -6.67 -7.70
C SER A 66 -5.01 -6.63 -9.22
N LEU A 67 -6.24 -6.71 -9.73
CA LEU A 67 -6.52 -6.83 -11.18
C LEU A 67 -6.01 -5.64 -11.99
N ILE A 68 -6.11 -4.41 -11.46
CA ILE A 68 -5.57 -3.24 -12.15
C ILE A 68 -4.04 -3.32 -12.26
N SER A 69 -3.36 -3.81 -11.22
CA SER A 69 -1.91 -4.00 -11.23
C SER A 69 -1.50 -5.09 -12.23
N VAL A 70 -2.29 -6.18 -12.33
CA VAL A 70 -2.09 -7.22 -13.34
C VAL A 70 -2.25 -6.64 -14.75
N THR A 71 -3.26 -5.79 -14.95
CA THR A 71 -3.50 -5.13 -16.24
C THR A 71 -2.38 -4.15 -16.59
N ALA A 72 -1.91 -3.37 -15.63
CA ALA A 72 -0.77 -2.48 -15.81
C ALA A 72 0.51 -3.25 -16.18
N ARG A 73 0.79 -4.38 -15.50
CA ARG A 73 1.91 -5.26 -15.84
C ARG A 73 1.82 -5.77 -17.29
N LYS A 74 0.64 -6.23 -17.71
CA LYS A 74 0.41 -6.66 -19.11
C LYS A 74 0.70 -5.54 -20.11
N ASN A 75 0.28 -4.32 -19.81
CA ASN A 75 0.53 -3.17 -20.69
C ASN A 75 2.03 -2.84 -20.77
N ILE A 76 2.74 -2.86 -19.64
CA ILE A 76 4.20 -2.64 -19.62
C ILE A 76 4.92 -3.72 -20.43
N ILE A 77 4.56 -5.00 -20.25
CA ILE A 77 5.15 -6.11 -21.01
C ILE A 77 4.94 -5.92 -22.50
N LYS A 78 3.74 -5.55 -22.95
CA LYS A 78 3.47 -5.26 -24.37
C LYS A 78 4.37 -4.14 -24.92
N THR A 79 4.59 -3.08 -24.13
CA THR A 79 5.49 -1.98 -24.51
C THR A 79 6.93 -2.46 -24.64
N ILE A 80 7.40 -3.31 -23.71
CA ILE A 80 8.73 -3.93 -23.77
C ILE A 80 8.86 -4.83 -25.01
N GLU A 81 7.90 -5.72 -25.25
CA GLU A 81 7.86 -6.62 -26.41
C GLU A 81 7.84 -5.87 -27.74
N SER A 82 7.28 -4.65 -27.77
CA SER A 82 7.32 -3.77 -28.95
C SER A 82 8.69 -3.14 -29.22
N GLY A 83 9.69 -3.38 -28.36
CA GLY A 83 11.05 -2.88 -28.51
C GLY A 83 11.30 -1.51 -27.88
N ASP A 84 10.43 -1.03 -26.99
CA ASP A 84 10.66 0.23 -26.28
C ASP A 84 11.82 0.06 -25.28
N TYR A 85 12.96 0.65 -25.66
CA TYR A 85 14.17 0.65 -24.85
C TYR A 85 13.97 1.29 -23.47
N LYS A 86 13.22 2.41 -23.39
CA LYS A 86 13.04 3.15 -22.12
C LYS A 86 12.16 2.38 -21.16
N ALA A 87 11.10 1.73 -21.67
CA ALA A 87 10.27 0.84 -20.85
C ALA A 87 11.07 -0.36 -20.34
N SER A 88 11.90 -0.96 -21.21
CA SER A 88 12.78 -2.08 -20.86
C SER A 88 13.79 -1.70 -19.77
N LEU A 89 14.49 -0.57 -19.95
CA LEU A 89 15.46 -0.07 -18.97
C LEU A 89 14.80 0.20 -17.61
N ARG A 90 13.65 0.88 -17.59
CA ARG A 90 12.91 1.14 -16.35
C ARG A 90 12.48 -0.13 -15.62
N TRP A 91 12.12 -1.18 -16.35
CA TRP A 91 11.79 -2.47 -15.76
C TRP A 91 13.00 -3.10 -15.08
N LEU A 92 14.15 -3.14 -15.76
CA LEU A 92 15.41 -3.65 -15.22
C LEU A 92 15.84 -2.86 -13.98
N GLU A 93 15.80 -1.52 -14.02
CA GLU A 93 16.10 -0.67 -12.85
C GLU A 93 15.17 -0.96 -11.66
N SER A 94 13.92 -1.34 -11.90
CA SER A 94 12.92 -1.56 -10.85
C SER A 94 13.01 -2.95 -10.23
N PHE A 95 13.27 -3.98 -11.04
CA PHE A 95 13.19 -5.39 -10.65
C PHE A 95 14.55 -6.10 -10.57
N GLU A 96 15.59 -5.58 -11.23
CA GLU A 96 16.96 -6.12 -11.27
C GLU A 96 17.95 -5.09 -10.70
N LYS A 97 17.64 -4.57 -9.50
CA LYS A 97 18.38 -3.47 -8.85
C LYS A 97 19.86 -3.78 -8.60
N GLU A 98 20.21 -5.04 -8.38
CA GLU A 98 21.61 -5.42 -8.12
C GLU A 98 22.52 -5.13 -9.32
N ASP A 99 22.00 -5.35 -10.53
CA ASP A 99 22.73 -5.21 -11.78
C ASP A 99 22.49 -3.84 -12.44
N PHE A 100 21.32 -3.21 -12.19
CA PHE A 100 20.87 -2.02 -12.90
C PHE A 100 20.49 -0.83 -12.00
N SER A 101 20.67 -0.88 -10.67
CA SER A 101 20.41 0.32 -9.86
C SER A 101 21.45 1.41 -10.15
N THR A 102 20.96 2.64 -10.29
CA THR A 102 21.77 3.86 -10.34
C THR A 102 22.25 4.32 -8.96
N GLU A 103 22.05 3.52 -7.91
CA GLU A 103 22.65 3.81 -6.61
C GLU A 103 24.16 3.69 -6.76
N LEU A 104 24.82 4.84 -6.96
CA LEU A 104 26.24 5.00 -6.68
C LEU A 104 26.46 4.37 -5.31
N LYS A 105 27.23 3.27 -5.29
CA LYS A 105 27.80 2.73 -4.06
C LYS A 105 28.72 3.81 -3.49
N GLU A 106 28.15 4.82 -2.84
CA GLU A 106 28.87 5.66 -1.90
C GLU A 106 29.34 4.70 -0.83
N SER A 107 30.57 4.22 -1.02
CA SER A 107 31.30 3.52 0.01
C SER A 107 31.25 4.42 1.23
N LYS A 108 30.57 3.97 2.28
CA LYS A 108 30.65 4.55 3.61
C LYS A 108 32.09 4.40 4.09
N GLN A 109 33.00 5.21 3.58
CA GLN A 109 34.26 5.54 4.22
C GLN A 109 33.86 6.31 5.46
N ASN A 110 33.73 5.57 6.55
CA ASN A 110 33.56 6.05 7.90
C ASN A 110 34.72 7.02 8.24
N THR A 111 34.57 8.31 7.94
CA THR A 111 35.46 9.36 8.44
C THR A 111 35.08 9.66 9.89
N SER A 112 35.31 8.70 10.78
CA SER A 112 35.30 8.95 12.21
C SER A 112 36.58 9.71 12.59
N ASN A 113 36.39 10.92 13.14
CA ASN A 113 37.35 11.83 13.78
C ASN A 113 38.02 12.89 12.88
N ILE A 114 37.23 13.85 12.39
CA ILE A 114 37.72 15.22 12.26
C ILE A 114 37.41 15.93 13.58
N THR A 115 38.41 16.07 14.46
CA THR A 115 38.33 17.01 15.58
C THR A 115 38.32 18.42 14.99
N TYR A 116 37.14 19.03 14.91
CA TYR A 116 37.00 20.42 14.49
C TYR A 116 37.60 21.34 15.56
N LYS A 117 38.70 22.03 15.22
CA LYS A 117 39.24 23.11 16.04
C LYS A 117 38.66 24.41 15.49
N PRO A 118 37.72 25.07 16.19
CA PRO A 118 37.08 26.27 15.67
C PRO A 118 38.13 27.38 15.43
N PRO A 119 37.96 28.20 14.38
CA PRO A 119 38.75 29.41 14.18
C PRO A 119 38.58 30.37 15.37
N SER A 120 39.61 31.15 15.69
CA SER A 120 39.64 32.04 16.87
C SER A 120 38.54 33.10 16.93
N TRP A 121 37.83 33.35 15.83
CA TRP A 121 36.72 34.28 15.72
C TRP A 121 35.35 33.64 15.98
N PHE A 122 35.27 32.32 16.17
CA PHE A 122 34.01 31.61 16.43
C PHE A 122 33.78 31.50 17.96
N GLN A 123 33.11 32.49 18.54
CA GLN A 123 32.64 32.48 19.92
C GLN A 123 31.13 32.14 19.95
N ASN A 124 30.78 31.06 20.65
CA ASN A 124 29.38 30.68 20.87
C ASN A 124 28.72 31.68 21.83
N PRO A 125 27.61 32.34 21.45
CA PRO A 125 26.98 33.36 22.28
C PRO A 125 26.04 32.80 23.38
N ASP A 126 25.82 31.49 23.47
CA ASP A 126 24.73 30.92 24.29
C ASP A 126 25.18 30.07 25.50
N THR A 127 26.36 30.33 26.07
CA THR A 127 26.71 29.78 27.40
C THR A 127 26.83 30.89 28.43
N GLU A 128 25.75 31.63 28.64
CA GLU A 128 25.56 32.41 29.87
C GLU A 128 24.06 32.70 30.02
N LYS A 129 23.38 31.87 30.82
CA LYS A 129 22.24 32.21 31.70
C LYS A 129 21.48 30.93 32.09
N LEU A 130 22.08 30.15 32.98
CA LEU A 130 21.34 29.39 33.98
C LEU A 130 22.27 29.24 35.18
N GLU A 131 22.20 30.18 36.12
CA GLU A 131 22.47 29.98 37.54
C GLU A 131 22.04 31.28 38.27
N GLU A 132 20.88 31.20 38.94
CA GLU A 132 20.50 32.01 40.11
C GLU A 132 21.00 31.29 41.36
#